data_AF-A0A7M7L1Z9-F1
#
_entry.id   AF-A0A7M7L1Z9-F1
#
_cell.length_a   1.000
_cell.length_b   1.000
_cell.length_c   1.000
_cell.angle_alpha   90.00
_cell.angle_beta   90.00
_cell.angle_gamma   90.00
#
_symmetry.space_group_name_H-M   'P 1'
#
loop_
_entity.id
_entity.type
_entity.pdbx_description
1 polymer ?
#
loop_
_entity_poly.entity_id
_entity_poly.type
_entity_poly.pdbx_seq_one_letter_code
_entity_poly.pdbx_strand_id
1 'polypeptide(L)'
;MMCYGKFIYFTRSETLLCKRNCLLNFYQNISKGVLKYIKETIIPSKPKKPISPFLLYVKDISLKIKQEKPDTKYSEILKKASRGWAELNPVEKENFTKEYIKNYEIYTKQLKEYNNSITDEQKQLWEEKKKEYENSNKKINSKQKKLGKPKKPPNTYLLYLLSKKNEKDPNISFKDWLKSMTISWKKLPNIEKEPYVIKTMQLISQYKEDLEKWEMKMINSGHSDVVRLQTLLKYNLHKNEHRNK
;
A
#
# COMPACT_ATOMS: atom_id res chain seq x y z
N MET A 1 35.19 9.42 50.12
CA MET A 1 35.18 7.96 50.41
C MET A 1 33.73 7.57 50.65
N MET A 2 33.07 6.65 49.95
CA MET A 2 33.47 5.60 49.02
C MET A 2 32.42 5.46 47.90
N CYS A 3 32.89 5.06 46.73
CA CYS A 3 32.10 4.79 45.53
C CYS A 3 31.57 3.35 45.53
N TYR A 4 30.29 3.16 45.22
CA TYR A 4 29.70 1.96 44.65
C TYR A 4 28.51 2.46 43.81
N GLY A 5 28.27 2.17 42.55
CA GLY A 5 28.72 1.16 41.60
C GLY A 5 27.57 1.08 40.59
N LYS A 6 27.69 1.77 39.45
CA LYS A 6 26.63 1.91 38.43
C LYS A 6 26.24 0.52 37.88
N PHE A 7 25.06 0.03 38.24
CA PHE A 7 24.40 -1.03 37.48
C PHE A 7 23.71 -0.42 36.25
N ILE A 8 24.41 -0.44 35.13
CA ILE A 8 23.86 -0.15 33.81
C ILE A 8 23.09 -1.41 33.38
N TYR A 9 21.77 -1.42 33.55
CA TYR A 9 20.92 -2.38 32.83
C TYR A 9 20.80 -1.90 31.37
N PHE A 10 21.75 -2.35 30.55
CA PHE A 10 21.65 -2.28 29.10
C PHE A 10 20.80 -3.47 28.63
N THR A 11 19.47 -3.34 28.67
CA THR A 11 18.55 -4.29 28.05
C THR A 11 17.79 -3.60 26.92
N ARG A 12 18.45 -3.55 25.77
CA ARG A 12 17.95 -4.01 24.47
C ARG A 12 16.50 -3.63 24.13
N SER A 13 16.38 -2.52 23.40
CA SER A 13 15.17 -2.05 22.73
C SER A 13 14.77 -2.94 21.55
N GLU A 14 14.23 -4.13 21.77
CA GLU A 14 13.76 -5.00 20.67
C GLU A 14 12.47 -5.76 20.98
N THR A 15 11.45 -5.10 21.51
CA THR A 15 10.07 -5.62 21.61
C THR A 15 9.15 -4.40 21.79
N LEU A 16 8.17 -4.03 20.98
CA LEU A 16 7.40 -4.72 19.96
C LEU A 16 6.92 -3.64 18.98
N LEU A 17 7.48 -3.61 17.77
CA LEU A 17 6.75 -3.07 16.63
C LEU A 17 5.50 -3.93 16.50
N CYS A 18 4.37 -3.34 16.90
CA CYS A 18 3.04 -3.87 16.67
C CYS A 18 3.01 -4.40 15.22
N LYS A 19 2.97 -5.73 15.11
CA LYS A 19 2.90 -6.49 13.86
C LYS A 19 1.63 -6.06 13.12
N ARG A 20 1.72 -4.94 12.42
CA ARG A 20 0.92 -4.67 11.24
C ARG A 20 1.33 -5.75 10.26
N ASN A 21 0.54 -6.80 10.22
CA ASN A 21 0.54 -7.89 9.24
C ASN A 21 0.19 -7.31 7.84
N CYS A 22 0.93 -6.30 7.40
CA CYS A 22 0.71 -5.47 6.23
C CYS A 22 1.67 -5.85 5.08
N LEU A 23 2.68 -6.70 5.33
CA LEU A 23 3.64 -7.13 4.32
C LEU A 23 3.02 -7.96 3.19
N LEU A 24 1.84 -8.55 3.40
CA LEU A 24 1.10 -9.23 2.33
C LEU A 24 0.55 -8.27 1.26
N ASN A 25 0.31 -7.00 1.60
CA ASN A 25 -0.16 -5.96 0.67
C ASN A 25 0.95 -5.15 0.00
N PHE A 26 2.21 -5.33 0.40
CA PHE A 26 3.33 -4.65 -0.28
C PHE A 26 3.57 -5.24 -1.67
N TYR A 27 3.44 -6.55 -1.87
CA TYR A 27 3.78 -7.19 -3.14
C TYR A 27 2.92 -6.78 -4.35
N GLN A 28 1.67 -6.36 -4.14
CA GLN A 28 0.84 -5.82 -5.21
C GLN A 28 1.17 -4.35 -5.54
N ASN A 29 1.81 -3.63 -4.61
CA ASN A 29 2.14 -2.22 -4.73
C ASN A 29 3.62 -1.95 -5.06
N ILE A 30 4.53 -2.94 -4.94
CA ILE A 30 5.94 -2.80 -5.32
C ILE A 30 6.06 -2.34 -6.77
N SER A 31 5.25 -2.88 -7.68
CA SER A 31 5.33 -2.52 -9.10
C SER A 31 4.95 -1.06 -9.39
N LYS A 32 3.89 -0.57 -8.72
CA LYS A 32 3.50 0.85 -8.81
C LYS A 32 4.52 1.76 -8.11
N GLY A 33 5.13 1.29 -7.02
CA GLY A 33 6.18 2.00 -6.29
C GLY A 33 7.46 2.17 -7.11
N VAL A 34 7.90 1.11 -7.80
CA VAL A 34 9.11 1.14 -8.65
C VAL A 34 8.92 2.09 -9.83
N LEU A 35 7.79 2.02 -10.54
CA LEU A 35 7.51 2.97 -11.62
C LEU A 35 7.44 4.42 -11.13
N LYS A 36 6.83 4.64 -9.96
CA LYS A 36 6.81 5.96 -9.34
C LYS A 36 8.23 6.46 -9.02
N TYR A 37 9.07 5.61 -8.44
CA TYR A 37 10.46 5.95 -8.13
C TYR A 37 11.27 6.28 -9.39
N ILE A 38 11.18 5.44 -10.43
CA ILE A 38 11.82 5.70 -11.73
C ILE A 38 11.37 7.05 -12.29
N LYS A 39 10.07 7.37 -12.18
CA LYS A 39 9.55 8.67 -12.62
C LYS A 39 10.17 9.83 -11.85
N GLU A 40 10.24 9.72 -10.53
CA GLU A 40 10.80 10.75 -9.65
C GLU A 40 12.31 10.94 -9.86
N THR A 41 13.04 9.92 -10.36
CA THR A 41 14.46 10.06 -10.74
C THR A 41 14.69 10.75 -12.08
N ILE A 42 13.71 10.71 -12.99
CA ILE A 42 13.85 11.25 -14.36
C ILE A 42 13.20 12.62 -14.49
N ILE A 43 12.03 12.79 -13.88
CA ILE A 43 11.22 14.00 -13.94
C ILE A 43 11.21 14.61 -12.55
N PRO A 44 11.47 15.92 -12.41
CA PRO A 44 11.37 16.59 -11.11
C PRO A 44 10.00 16.39 -10.46
N SER A 45 9.93 16.52 -9.14
CA SER A 45 8.66 16.34 -8.45
C SER A 45 7.71 17.50 -8.77
N LYS A 46 6.51 17.18 -9.27
CA LYS A 46 5.46 18.18 -9.48
C LYS A 46 5.15 18.92 -8.17
N PRO A 47 5.08 20.28 -8.19
CA PRO A 47 4.70 21.03 -7.00
C PRO A 47 3.34 20.56 -6.49
N LYS A 48 3.19 20.52 -5.16
CA LYS A 48 1.95 20.07 -4.51
C LYS A 48 0.97 21.23 -4.44
N LYS A 49 -0.32 20.93 -4.64
CA LYS A 49 -1.38 21.91 -4.42
C LYS A 49 -1.36 22.42 -2.98
N PRO A 50 -1.62 23.71 -2.73
CA PRO A 50 -1.69 24.26 -1.38
C PRO A 50 -2.85 23.63 -0.61
N ILE A 51 -2.72 23.67 0.71
CA ILE A 51 -3.69 23.11 1.65
C ILE A 51 -4.94 24.01 1.67
N SER A 52 -6.14 23.43 1.55
CA SER A 52 -7.42 24.16 1.60
C SER A 52 -7.60 24.95 2.91
N PRO A 53 -8.37 26.06 2.92
CA PRO A 53 -8.60 26.89 4.12
C PRO A 53 -9.00 26.08 5.36
N PHE A 54 -9.93 25.14 5.21
CA PHE A 54 -10.35 24.27 6.32
C PHE A 54 -9.19 23.39 6.82
N LEU A 55 -8.37 22.86 5.91
CA LEU A 55 -7.25 22.01 6.29
C LEU A 55 -6.08 22.81 6.90
N LEU A 56 -5.94 24.10 6.56
CA LEU A 56 -5.03 25.02 7.26
C LEU A 56 -5.50 25.19 8.72
N TYR A 57 -6.78 25.45 8.92
CA TYR A 57 -7.36 25.49 10.27
C TYR A 57 -7.19 24.16 11.03
N VAL A 58 -7.44 23.01 10.39
CA VAL A 58 -7.20 21.70 11.00
C VAL A 58 -5.73 21.53 11.42
N LYS A 59 -4.78 22.03 10.61
CA LYS A 59 -3.35 21.97 10.95
C LYS A 59 -3.06 22.75 12.24
N ASP A 60 -3.59 23.97 12.36
CA ASP A 60 -3.39 24.82 13.54
C ASP A 60 -4.03 24.22 14.79
N ILE A 61 -5.27 23.75 14.69
CA ILE A 61 -5.98 23.10 15.80
C ILE A 61 -5.31 21.77 16.18
N SER A 62 -4.83 21.00 15.19
CA SER A 62 -4.10 19.75 15.44
C SER A 62 -2.83 20.00 16.24
N LEU A 63 -2.10 21.08 15.97
CA LEU A 63 -0.93 21.46 16.76
C LEU A 63 -1.30 21.80 18.20
N LYS A 64 -2.33 22.61 18.43
CA LYS A 64 -2.83 22.96 19.77
C LYS A 64 -3.27 21.73 20.56
N ILE A 65 -4.09 20.87 19.97
CA ILE A 65 -4.59 19.65 20.63
C ILE A 65 -3.44 18.66 20.92
N LYS A 66 -2.46 18.54 20.02
CA LYS A 66 -1.30 17.67 20.27
C LYS A 66 -0.36 18.19 21.35
N GLN A 67 -0.27 19.51 21.52
CA GLN A 67 0.49 20.12 22.63
C GLN A 67 -0.18 19.80 23.98
N GLU A 68 -1.50 19.87 24.06
CA GLU A 68 -2.24 19.52 25.28
C GLU A 68 -2.32 18.01 25.53
N LYS A 69 -2.54 17.24 24.45
CA LYS A 69 -2.82 15.79 24.50
C LYS A 69 -2.12 15.06 23.34
N PRO A 70 -0.85 14.67 23.52
CA PRO A 70 -0.02 14.09 22.45
C PRO A 70 -0.53 12.73 21.92
N ASP A 71 -1.28 11.96 22.72
CA ASP A 71 -1.81 10.64 22.35
C ASP A 71 -3.20 10.71 21.67
N THR A 72 -3.69 11.92 21.36
CA THR A 72 -5.00 12.07 20.72
C THR A 72 -4.99 11.56 19.29
N LYS A 73 -5.94 10.69 18.95
CA LYS A 73 -6.12 10.18 17.58
C LYS A 73 -6.50 11.31 16.62
N TYR A 74 -5.88 11.32 15.44
CA TYR A 74 -6.17 12.32 14.41
C TYR A 74 -7.65 12.38 14.01
N SER A 75 -8.38 11.26 14.07
CA SER A 75 -9.82 11.26 13.79
C SER A 75 -10.63 12.11 14.78
N GLU A 76 -10.21 12.17 16.04
CA GLU A 76 -10.87 12.97 17.07
C GLU A 76 -10.53 14.45 16.92
N ILE A 77 -9.27 14.75 16.60
CA ILE A 77 -8.80 16.09 16.23
C ILE A 77 -9.64 16.63 15.07
N LEU A 78 -9.80 15.84 14.01
CA LEU A 78 -10.57 16.26 12.83
C LEU A 78 -12.04 16.52 13.15
N LYS A 79 -12.67 15.69 14.00
CA LYS A 79 -14.06 15.91 14.46
C LYS A 79 -14.22 17.19 15.26
N LYS A 80 -13.25 17.51 16.12
CA LYS A 80 -13.24 18.77 16.88
C LYS A 80 -13.04 19.96 15.95
N ALA A 81 -12.06 19.87 15.04
CA ALA A 81 -11.79 20.92 14.06
C ALA A 81 -12.97 21.13 13.10
N SER A 82 -13.71 20.09 12.69
CA SER A 82 -14.90 20.29 11.84
C SER A 82 -16.02 21.05 12.55
N ARG A 83 -16.23 20.80 13.85
CA ARG A 83 -17.21 21.55 14.65
C ARG A 83 -16.77 22.99 14.87
N GLY A 84 -15.51 23.16 15.29
CA GLY A 84 -14.93 24.49 15.49
C GLY A 84 -14.93 25.32 14.20
N TRP A 85 -14.69 24.72 13.04
CA TRP A 85 -14.79 25.41 11.75
C TRP A 85 -16.22 25.86 11.42
N ALA A 86 -17.24 25.07 11.76
CA ALA A 86 -18.63 25.48 11.52
C ALA A 86 -18.98 26.73 12.35
N GLU A 87 -18.58 26.74 13.62
CA GLU A 87 -18.82 27.81 14.60
C GLU A 87 -17.87 29.02 14.43
N LEU A 88 -16.78 28.87 13.66
CA LEU A 88 -15.76 29.91 13.50
C LEU A 88 -16.33 31.20 12.89
N ASN A 89 -15.85 32.33 13.39
CA ASN A 89 -16.21 33.66 12.90
C ASN A 89 -15.90 33.82 11.40
N PRO A 90 -16.72 34.57 10.65
CA PRO A 90 -16.51 34.77 9.21
C PRO A 90 -15.18 35.48 8.92
N VAL A 91 -14.74 36.41 9.77
CA VAL A 91 -13.47 37.13 9.63
C VAL A 91 -12.26 36.19 9.74
N GLU A 92 -12.29 35.26 10.71
CA GLU A 92 -11.23 34.28 10.88
C GLU A 92 -11.20 33.28 9.72
N LYS A 93 -12.38 32.84 9.25
CA LYS A 93 -12.49 32.04 8.03
C LYS A 93 -11.87 32.77 6.82
N GLU A 94 -12.10 34.07 6.70
CA GLU A 94 -11.55 34.90 5.63
C GLU A 94 -10.02 35.01 5.70
N ASN A 95 -9.43 35.00 6.90
CA ASN A 95 -7.97 34.99 7.03
C ASN A 95 -7.37 33.70 6.45
N PHE A 96 -7.99 32.54 6.71
CA PHE A 96 -7.55 31.27 6.12
C PHE A 96 -7.78 31.20 4.61
N THR A 97 -8.84 31.84 4.08
CA THR A 97 -9.04 31.91 2.63
C THR A 97 -8.00 32.83 1.96
N LYS A 98 -7.67 33.98 2.57
CA LYS A 98 -6.59 34.87 2.10
C LYS A 98 -5.24 34.15 2.07
N GLU A 99 -4.90 33.41 3.13
CA GLU A 99 -3.68 32.60 3.17
C GLU A 99 -3.64 31.55 2.06
N TYR A 100 -4.77 30.85 1.85
CA TYR A 100 -4.91 29.89 0.76
C TYR A 100 -4.71 30.54 -0.62
N ILE A 101 -5.31 31.70 -0.88
CA ILE A 101 -5.17 32.43 -2.16
C ILE A 101 -3.71 32.78 -2.40
N LYS A 102 -3.01 33.34 -1.40
CA LYS A 102 -1.58 33.66 -1.49
C LYS A 102 -0.73 32.42 -1.79
N ASN A 103 -0.97 31.32 -1.08
CA ASN A 103 -0.26 30.06 -1.31
C ASN A 103 -0.58 29.47 -2.70
N TYR A 104 -1.80 29.70 -3.20
CA TYR A 104 -2.21 29.28 -4.53
C TYR A 104 -1.49 30.06 -5.63
N GLU A 105 -1.33 31.38 -5.47
CA GLU A 105 -0.52 32.19 -6.39
C GLU A 105 0.92 31.70 -6.47
N ILE A 106 1.55 31.41 -5.33
CA ILE A 106 2.90 30.82 -5.29
C ILE A 106 2.93 29.48 -6.03
N TYR A 107 1.97 28.60 -5.76
CA TYR A 107 1.84 27.31 -6.43
C TYR A 107 1.66 27.47 -7.95
N THR A 108 0.89 28.45 -8.42
CA THR A 108 0.73 28.68 -9.87
C THR A 108 2.03 29.10 -10.54
N LYS A 109 2.86 29.93 -9.87
CA LYS A 109 4.20 30.30 -10.37
C LYS A 109 5.12 29.08 -10.43
N GLN A 110 5.23 28.33 -9.34
CA GLN A 110 6.00 27.08 -9.29
C GLN A 110 5.54 26.05 -10.33
N LEU A 111 4.24 25.96 -10.58
CA LEU A 111 3.69 25.03 -11.57
C LEU A 111 4.07 25.45 -13.01
N LYS A 112 4.10 26.75 -13.31
CA LYS A 112 4.56 27.26 -14.60
C LYS A 112 6.05 26.96 -14.80
N GLU A 113 6.88 27.28 -13.80
CA GLU A 113 8.32 26.97 -13.79
C GLU A 113 8.56 25.46 -13.97
N TYR A 114 7.82 24.64 -13.23
CA TYR A 114 7.86 23.19 -13.35
C TYR A 114 7.54 22.72 -14.76
N ASN A 115 6.44 23.18 -15.36
CA ASN A 115 6.06 22.76 -16.71
C ASN A 115 7.10 23.17 -17.76
N ASN A 116 7.75 24.33 -17.58
CA ASN A 116 8.82 24.80 -18.45
C ASN A 116 10.13 24.01 -18.26
N SER A 117 10.39 23.52 -17.04
CA SER A 117 11.59 22.74 -16.72
C SER A 117 11.59 21.32 -17.30
N ILE A 118 10.41 20.79 -17.67
CA ILE A 118 10.31 19.43 -18.21
C ILE A 118 10.66 19.45 -19.70
N THR A 119 11.88 18.99 -20.01
CA THR A 119 12.33 18.77 -21.38
C THR A 119 11.60 17.59 -22.02
N ASP A 120 11.38 17.65 -23.34
CA ASP A 120 10.79 16.53 -24.08
C ASP A 120 11.65 15.26 -24.02
N GLU A 121 12.99 15.41 -23.93
CA GLU A 121 13.93 14.31 -23.68
C GLU A 121 13.63 13.57 -22.38
N GLN A 122 13.33 14.29 -21.29
CA GLN A 122 12.96 13.66 -20.00
C GLN A 122 11.64 12.89 -20.10
N LYS A 123 10.67 13.41 -20.88
CA LYS A 123 9.39 12.72 -21.12
C LYS A 123 9.60 11.45 -21.93
N GLN A 124 10.44 11.51 -22.97
CA GLN A 124 10.79 10.35 -23.80
C GLN A 124 11.51 9.28 -22.97
N LEU A 125 12.54 9.68 -22.22
CA LEU A 125 13.28 8.78 -21.33
C LEU A 125 12.36 8.10 -20.30
N TRP A 126 11.42 8.84 -19.73
CA TRP A 126 10.41 8.27 -18.83
C TRP A 126 9.54 7.20 -19.53
N GLU A 127 9.00 7.49 -20.71
CA GLU A 127 8.17 6.51 -21.44
C GLU A 127 8.97 5.30 -21.90
N GLU A 128 10.24 5.45 -22.28
CA GLU A 128 11.15 4.34 -22.57
C GLU A 128 11.40 3.47 -21.34
N LYS A 129 11.79 4.06 -20.20
CA LYS A 129 12.03 3.34 -18.95
C LYS A 129 10.79 2.64 -18.42
N LYS A 130 9.62 3.27 -18.58
CA LYS A 130 8.33 2.67 -18.24
C LYS A 130 8.03 1.46 -19.14
N LYS A 131 8.21 1.57 -20.46
CA LYS A 131 8.03 0.45 -21.40
C LYS A 131 9.01 -0.69 -21.11
N GLU A 132 10.27 -0.38 -20.84
CA GLU A 132 11.31 -1.34 -20.47
C GLU A 132 10.90 -2.13 -19.21
N TYR A 133 10.44 -1.42 -18.18
CA TYR A 133 9.95 -2.02 -16.94
C TYR A 133 8.72 -2.91 -17.18
N GLU A 134 7.72 -2.43 -17.91
CA GLU A 134 6.51 -3.20 -18.24
C GLU A 134 6.83 -4.47 -19.04
N ASN A 135 7.74 -4.37 -20.02
CA ASN A 135 8.19 -5.50 -20.82
C ASN A 135 8.97 -6.52 -19.98
N SER A 136 9.87 -6.06 -19.11
CA SER A 136 10.60 -6.92 -18.16
C SER A 136 9.64 -7.64 -17.22
N ASN A 137 8.63 -6.94 -16.69
CA ASN A 137 7.62 -7.54 -15.82
C ASN A 137 6.74 -8.57 -16.56
N LYS A 138 6.38 -8.30 -17.83
CA LYS A 138 5.68 -9.27 -18.70
C LYS A 138 6.54 -10.52 -18.96
N LYS A 139 7.84 -10.36 -19.22
CA LYS A 139 8.79 -11.47 -19.40
C LYS A 139 8.89 -12.32 -18.12
N ILE A 140 9.06 -11.70 -16.95
CA ILE A 140 9.10 -12.40 -15.65
C ILE A 140 7.79 -13.15 -15.39
N ASN A 141 6.63 -12.51 -15.60
CA ASN A 141 5.32 -13.13 -15.40
C ASN A 141 5.11 -14.34 -16.34
N SER A 142 5.54 -14.24 -17.60
CA SER A 142 5.45 -15.36 -18.55
C SER A 142 6.41 -16.49 -18.17
N LYS A 143 7.63 -16.19 -17.73
CA LYS A 143 8.59 -17.19 -17.19
C LYS A 143 8.02 -17.90 -15.97
N GLN A 144 7.46 -17.17 -15.01
CA GLN A 144 6.78 -17.75 -13.83
C GLN A 144 5.63 -18.68 -14.23
N LYS A 145 4.83 -18.31 -15.23
CA LYS A 145 3.74 -19.14 -15.76
C LYS A 145 4.28 -20.43 -16.42
N LYS A 146 5.33 -20.33 -17.24
CA LYS A 146 5.98 -21.48 -17.88
C LYS A 146 6.58 -22.45 -16.87
N LEU A 147 7.15 -21.92 -15.78
CA LEU A 147 7.72 -22.69 -14.68
C LEU A 147 6.67 -23.24 -13.69
N GLY A 148 5.38 -23.09 -13.99
CA GLY A 148 4.31 -23.69 -13.19
C GLY A 148 4.10 -23.05 -11.83
N LYS A 149 4.35 -21.74 -11.69
CA LYS A 149 4.11 -21.02 -10.43
C LYS A 149 2.67 -21.25 -9.93
N PRO A 150 2.48 -21.68 -8.66
CA PRO A 150 1.15 -21.85 -8.09
C PRO A 150 0.29 -20.58 -8.25
N LYS A 151 -0.98 -20.78 -8.60
CA LYS A 151 -1.95 -19.67 -8.76
C LYS A 151 -2.50 -19.26 -7.40
N LYS A 152 -2.69 -17.96 -7.21
CA LYS A 152 -3.35 -17.44 -6.01
C LYS A 152 -4.78 -17.98 -5.93
N PRO A 153 -5.21 -18.48 -4.77
CA PRO A 153 -6.57 -18.98 -4.60
C PRO A 153 -7.58 -17.83 -4.65
N PRO A 154 -8.84 -18.11 -5.03
CA PRO A 154 -9.90 -17.13 -5.03
C PRO A 154 -10.18 -16.60 -3.61
N ASN A 155 -10.44 -15.29 -3.51
CA ASN A 155 -10.92 -14.66 -2.28
C ASN A 155 -12.31 -15.20 -1.90
N THR A 156 -12.75 -15.00 -0.65
CA THR A 156 -14.04 -15.45 -0.10
C THR A 156 -15.23 -15.08 -0.97
N TYR A 157 -15.32 -13.80 -1.36
CA TYR A 157 -16.38 -13.35 -2.27
C TYR A 157 -16.30 -14.03 -3.65
N LEU A 158 -15.09 -14.28 -4.15
CA LEU A 158 -14.91 -14.95 -5.43
C LEU A 158 -15.28 -16.45 -5.35
N LEU A 159 -15.04 -17.12 -4.22
CA LEU A 159 -15.54 -18.48 -3.99
C LEU A 159 -17.07 -18.53 -4.02
N TYR A 160 -17.72 -17.57 -3.36
CA TYR A 160 -19.18 -17.41 -3.42
C TYR A 160 -19.67 -17.14 -4.85
N LEU A 161 -19.00 -16.26 -5.61
CA LEU A 161 -19.33 -16.06 -7.01
C LEU A 161 -19.15 -17.32 -7.86
N LEU A 162 -18.11 -18.10 -7.60
CA LEU A 162 -17.84 -19.36 -8.30
C LEU A 162 -18.90 -20.41 -8.00
N SER A 163 -19.38 -20.52 -6.75
CA SER A 163 -20.47 -21.44 -6.40
C SER A 163 -21.79 -21.02 -7.06
N LYS A 164 -22.00 -19.72 -7.26
CA LYS A 164 -23.22 -19.16 -7.87
C LYS A 164 -23.14 -18.97 -9.38
N LYS A 165 -21.99 -19.22 -10.01
CA LYS A 165 -21.76 -19.03 -11.45
C LYS A 165 -22.74 -19.85 -12.31
N ASN A 166 -23.09 -21.05 -11.85
CA ASN A 166 -23.98 -21.96 -12.57
C ASN A 166 -25.46 -21.55 -12.46
N GLU A 167 -25.82 -20.68 -11.51
CA GLU A 167 -27.16 -20.15 -11.31
C GLU A 167 -27.40 -18.86 -12.13
N LYS A 168 -26.48 -18.52 -13.05
CA LYS A 168 -26.61 -17.32 -13.88
C LYS A 168 -27.60 -17.56 -15.01
N ASP A 169 -28.63 -16.71 -15.07
CA ASP A 169 -29.51 -16.64 -16.24
C ASP A 169 -28.72 -16.28 -17.52
N PRO A 170 -28.86 -17.05 -18.62
CA PRO A 170 -28.20 -16.75 -19.89
C PRO A 170 -28.53 -15.35 -20.43
N ASN A 171 -29.77 -14.89 -20.18
CA ASN A 171 -30.30 -13.63 -20.69
C ASN A 171 -29.75 -12.37 -19.98
N ILE A 172 -29.20 -12.51 -18.76
CA ILE A 172 -28.69 -11.37 -18.00
C ILE A 172 -27.21 -11.13 -18.34
N SER A 173 -26.86 -9.88 -18.62
CA SER A 173 -25.46 -9.49 -18.81
C SER A 173 -24.61 -9.83 -17.59
N PHE A 174 -23.41 -10.36 -17.80
CA PHE A 174 -22.50 -10.73 -16.71
C PHE A 174 -22.23 -9.57 -15.75
N LYS A 175 -22.17 -8.34 -16.27
CA LYS A 175 -21.95 -7.13 -15.46
C LYS A 175 -23.11 -6.87 -14.50
N ASP A 176 -24.34 -7.07 -14.94
CA ASP A 176 -25.53 -6.82 -14.12
C ASP A 176 -25.78 -7.97 -13.14
N TRP A 177 -25.53 -9.21 -13.56
CA TRP A 177 -25.46 -10.36 -12.66
C TRP A 177 -24.45 -10.13 -11.53
N LEU A 178 -23.23 -9.66 -11.86
CA LEU A 178 -22.21 -9.37 -10.86
C LEU A 178 -22.63 -8.28 -9.86
N LYS A 179 -23.33 -7.24 -10.32
CA LYS A 179 -23.89 -6.20 -9.43
C LYS A 179 -24.92 -6.81 -8.47
N SER A 180 -25.84 -7.62 -8.98
CA SER A 180 -26.84 -8.32 -8.17
C SER A 180 -26.18 -9.21 -7.11
N MET A 181 -25.16 -9.98 -7.49
CA MET A 181 -24.40 -10.84 -6.57
C MET A 181 -23.64 -10.05 -5.52
N THR A 182 -23.13 -8.87 -5.87
CA THR A 182 -22.47 -7.97 -4.91
C THR A 182 -23.46 -7.46 -3.86
N ILE A 183 -24.69 -7.14 -4.27
CA ILE A 183 -25.75 -6.71 -3.36
C ILE A 183 -26.17 -7.88 -2.47
N SER A 184 -26.39 -9.06 -3.04
CA SER A 184 -26.73 -10.27 -2.27
C SER A 184 -25.65 -10.57 -1.23
N TRP A 185 -24.38 -10.60 -1.63
CA TRP A 185 -23.25 -10.84 -0.72
C TRP A 185 -23.19 -9.84 0.44
N LYS A 186 -23.48 -8.56 0.19
CA LYS A 186 -23.53 -7.56 1.27
C LYS A 186 -24.66 -7.83 2.27
N LYS A 187 -25.81 -8.32 1.78
CA LYS A 187 -26.99 -8.63 2.61
C LYS A 187 -26.88 -9.96 3.37
N LEU A 188 -26.08 -10.93 2.89
CA LEU A 188 -25.94 -12.23 3.55
C LEU A 188 -25.44 -12.09 5.01
N PRO A 189 -26.01 -12.85 5.96
CA PRO A 189 -25.54 -12.87 7.34
C PRO A 189 -24.13 -13.47 7.44
N ASN A 190 -23.43 -13.16 8.53
CA ASN A 190 -22.04 -13.61 8.71
C ASN A 190 -21.92 -15.15 8.78
N ILE A 191 -22.96 -15.82 9.30
CA ILE A 191 -23.02 -17.28 9.41
C ILE A 191 -22.95 -17.95 8.02
N GLU A 192 -23.67 -17.41 7.04
CA GLU A 192 -23.66 -17.94 5.67
C GLU A 192 -22.34 -17.64 4.93
N LYS A 193 -21.63 -16.60 5.36
CA LYS A 193 -20.31 -16.24 4.81
C LYS A 193 -19.19 -17.12 5.36
N GLU A 194 -19.36 -17.62 6.59
CA GLU A 194 -18.37 -18.41 7.33
C GLU A 194 -17.81 -19.62 6.56
N PRO A 195 -18.60 -20.52 5.94
CA PRO A 195 -18.05 -21.65 5.19
C PRO A 195 -17.13 -21.21 4.04
N TYR A 196 -17.45 -20.09 3.38
CA TYR A 196 -16.60 -19.53 2.33
C TYR A 196 -15.31 -18.94 2.91
N VAL A 197 -15.36 -18.32 4.09
CA VAL A 197 -14.18 -17.78 4.77
C VAL A 197 -13.22 -18.91 5.13
N ILE A 198 -13.73 -19.98 5.76
CA ILE A 198 -12.95 -21.16 6.15
C ILE A 198 -12.29 -21.79 4.91
N LYS A 199 -13.06 -22.00 3.84
CA LYS A 199 -12.54 -22.56 2.58
C LYS A 199 -11.47 -21.67 1.97
N THR A 200 -11.64 -20.35 1.98
CA THR A 200 -10.59 -19.41 1.52
C THR A 200 -9.33 -19.52 2.37
N MET A 201 -9.46 -19.60 3.71
CA MET A 201 -8.31 -19.71 4.60
C MET A 201 -7.51 -21.00 4.35
N GLN A 202 -8.20 -22.14 4.18
CA GLN A 202 -7.58 -23.41 3.84
C GLN A 202 -6.82 -23.33 2.52
N LEU A 203 -7.47 -22.80 1.46
CA LEU A 203 -6.84 -22.64 0.15
C LEU A 203 -5.63 -21.68 0.19
N ILE A 204 -5.69 -20.62 1.00
CA ILE A 204 -4.56 -19.71 1.21
C ILE A 204 -3.40 -20.41 1.93
N SER A 205 -3.70 -21.27 2.92
CA SER A 205 -2.67 -22.03 3.62
C SER A 205 -1.95 -22.98 2.67
N GLN A 206 -2.71 -23.80 1.94
CA GLN A 206 -2.15 -24.74 0.96
C GLN A 206 -1.34 -24.01 -0.12
N TYR A 207 -1.86 -22.90 -0.64
CA TYR A 207 -1.15 -22.08 -1.60
C TYR A 207 0.20 -21.55 -1.08
N LYS A 208 0.30 -21.17 0.20
CA LYS A 208 1.56 -20.70 0.77
C LYS A 208 2.59 -21.82 0.82
N GLU A 209 2.20 -23.02 1.23
CA GLU A 209 3.07 -24.19 1.25
C GLU A 209 3.55 -24.57 -0.16
N ASP A 210 2.62 -24.62 -1.12
CA ASP A 210 2.94 -24.91 -2.52
C ASP A 210 3.87 -23.84 -3.12
N LEU A 211 3.65 -22.58 -2.78
CA LEU A 211 4.49 -21.47 -3.22
C LEU A 211 5.91 -21.60 -2.65
N GLU A 212 6.07 -21.91 -1.37
CA GLU A 212 7.40 -22.09 -0.75
C GLU A 212 8.15 -23.29 -1.37
N LYS A 213 7.46 -24.42 -1.56
CA LYS A 213 8.03 -25.60 -2.24
C LYS A 213 8.48 -25.25 -3.66
N TRP A 214 7.64 -24.51 -4.40
CA TRP A 214 7.98 -24.05 -5.75
C TRP A 214 9.18 -23.09 -5.74
N GLU A 215 9.22 -22.13 -4.83
CA GLU A 215 10.32 -21.18 -4.71
C GLU A 215 11.66 -21.86 -4.40
N MET A 216 11.66 -22.83 -3.47
CA MET A 216 12.86 -23.63 -3.18
C MET A 216 13.32 -24.43 -4.40
N LYS A 217 12.38 -25.05 -5.14
CA LYS A 217 12.70 -25.73 -6.40
C LYS A 217 13.34 -24.77 -7.40
N MET A 218 12.81 -23.55 -7.55
CA MET A 218 13.35 -22.54 -8.47
C MET A 218 14.76 -22.09 -8.07
N ILE A 219 15.03 -21.90 -6.78
CA ILE A 219 16.38 -21.56 -6.28
C ILE A 219 17.36 -22.67 -6.63
N ASN A 220 17.00 -23.93 -6.36
CA ASN A 220 17.85 -25.09 -6.63
C ASN A 220 18.10 -25.31 -8.14
N SER A 221 17.12 -24.99 -8.98
CA SER A 221 17.25 -25.03 -10.45
C SER A 221 17.94 -23.80 -11.05
N GLY A 222 18.47 -22.88 -10.23
CA GLY A 222 19.19 -21.68 -10.69
C GLY A 222 18.29 -20.54 -11.20
N HIS A 223 16.97 -20.64 -11.03
CA HIS A 223 15.99 -19.61 -11.39
C HIS A 223 15.67 -18.70 -10.19
N SER A 224 16.70 -18.11 -9.58
CA SER A 224 16.50 -17.19 -8.44
C SER A 224 15.75 -15.91 -8.82
N ASP A 225 15.80 -15.50 -10.10
CA ASP A 225 15.16 -14.30 -10.64
C ASP A 225 13.62 -14.30 -10.56
N VAL A 226 12.99 -15.49 -10.49
CA VAL A 226 11.53 -15.61 -10.45
C VAL A 226 10.96 -15.73 -9.03
N VAL A 227 11.84 -15.77 -8.02
CA VAL A 227 11.51 -16.02 -6.61
C VAL A 227 11.37 -14.72 -5.82
N ARG A 228 10.55 -14.72 -4.76
CA ARG A 228 10.44 -13.55 -3.87
C ARG A 228 11.77 -13.29 -3.15
N LEU A 229 12.11 -12.01 -3.01
CA LEU A 229 13.29 -11.55 -2.25
C LEU A 229 13.33 -12.11 -0.82
N GLN A 230 12.19 -12.17 -0.11
CA GLN A 230 12.13 -12.74 1.25
C GLN A 230 12.61 -14.19 1.31
N THR A 231 12.20 -15.01 0.34
CA THR A 231 12.59 -16.42 0.28
C THR A 231 14.06 -16.58 -0.07
N LEU A 232 14.58 -15.75 -0.97
CA LEU A 232 16.01 -15.69 -1.31
C LEU A 232 16.87 -15.32 -0.09
N LEU A 233 16.46 -14.30 0.67
CA LEU A 233 17.15 -13.89 1.88
C LEU A 233 17.15 -15.01 2.93
N LYS A 234 15.99 -15.64 3.17
CA LYS A 234 15.88 -16.77 4.11
C LYS A 234 16.78 -17.94 3.69
N TYR A 235 16.81 -18.27 2.39
CA TYR A 235 17.67 -19.32 1.86
C TYR A 235 19.16 -19.00 2.07
N ASN A 236 19.58 -17.77 1.76
CA ASN A 236 20.98 -17.36 1.92
C ASN A 236 21.43 -17.34 3.39
N LEU A 237 20.55 -16.93 4.31
CA LEU A 237 20.82 -17.00 5.75
C LEU A 237 21.10 -18.45 6.19
N HIS A 238 20.21 -19.39 5.85
CA HIS A 238 20.41 -20.81 6.19
C HIS A 238 21.65 -21.42 5.54
N LYS A 239 21.95 -21.07 4.28
CA LYS A 239 23.16 -21.55 3.59
C LYS A 239 24.45 -21.09 4.29
N ASN A 240 24.47 -19.87 4.81
CA ASN A 240 25.63 -19.33 5.52
C ASN A 240 25.81 -19.98 6.91
N GLU A 241 24.73 -20.34 7.60
CA GLU A 241 24.79 -21.09 8.87
C GLU A 241 25.40 -22.49 8.69
N HIS A 242 25.13 -23.16 7.57
CA HIS A 242 25.72 -24.47 7.26
C HIS A 242 27.16 -24.41 6.75
N ARG A 243 27.65 -23.24 6.31
CA ARG A 243 29.03 -23.05 5.83
C ARG A 243 30.00 -22.67 6.94
N ASN A 244 29.48 -22.18 8.07
CA ASN A 244 30.24 -21.75 9.24
C ASN A 244 30.26 -22.81 10.37
N LYS A 245 29.76 -24.01 10.09
CA LYS A 245 29.89 -25.22 10.92
C LYS A 245 30.75 -26.23 10.18
#